data_AF-A0A3M1VH81-F1
#
_entry.id   AF-A0A3M1VH81-F1
#
_cell.length_a   1.000
_cell.length_b   1.000
_cell.length_c   1.000
_cell.angle_alpha   90.00
_cell.angle_beta   90.00
_cell.angle_gamma   90.00
#
_symmetry.space_group_name_H-M   'P 1'
#
loop_
_entity.id
_entity.type
_entity.pdbx_description
1 polymer ?
#
loop_
_entity_poly.entity_id
_entity_poly.type
_entity_poly.pdbx_seq_one_letter_code
_entity_poly.pdbx_strand_id
1 'polypeptide(L)' 'MIGGLSPWELLVVGLIIVLLFGTRKLPELGTGLGKAISNFRKSYKDGMAIDVTPESEKKEDNSKNKNTENN' A
#
# COMPACT_ATOMS: atom_id res chain seq x y z
N MET A 1 -19.45 27.10 -14.96
CA MET A 1 -18.05 26.80 -15.33
C MET A 1 -17.23 26.76 -14.05
N ILE A 2 -17.28 25.66 -13.31
CA ILE A 2 -16.34 25.41 -12.21
C ILE A 2 -15.21 24.63 -12.85
N GLY A 3 -14.09 25.31 -13.08
CA GLY A 3 -12.86 24.70 -13.56
C GLY A 3 -12.33 23.75 -12.49
N GLY A 4 -12.73 22.49 -12.57
CA GLY A 4 -12.05 21.43 -11.87
C GLY A 4 -10.65 21.32 -12.46
N LEU A 5 -9.63 21.26 -11.59
CA LEU A 5 -8.27 20.91 -11.98
C LEU A 5 -8.36 19.68 -12.89
N SER A 6 -7.97 19.83 -14.16
CA SER A 6 -8.02 18.71 -15.07
C SER A 6 -6.95 17.71 -14.63
N PRO A 7 -7.19 16.41 -14.81
CA PRO A 7 -6.16 15.39 -14.56
C PRO A 7 -4.83 15.67 -15.28
N TRP A 8 -4.88 16.44 -16.37
CA TRP A 8 -3.71 16.87 -17.13
C TRP A 8 -2.80 17.84 -16.35
N GLU A 9 -3.34 18.85 -15.67
CA GLU A 9 -2.50 19.77 -14.88
C GLU A 9 -1.84 19.04 -13.70
N LEU A 10 -2.57 18.13 -13.04
CA LEU A 10 -2.02 17.32 -11.94
C LEU A 10 -0.85 16.44 -12.40
N LEU A 11 -0.92 15.90 -13.63
CA LEU A 11 0.14 15.07 -14.19
C LEU A 11 1.40 15.89 -14.47
N VAL A 12 1.25 17.10 -15.03
CA VAL A 12 2.38 18.02 -15.28
C VAL A 12 3.06 18.42 -13.98
N VAL A 13 2.28 18.78 -12.95
CA VAL A 13 2.83 19.12 -11.61
C VAL A 13 3.50 17.89 -10.97
N GLY A 14 2.88 16.72 -11.08
CA GLY A 14 3.44 15.46 -10.60
C GLY A 14 4.79 15.15 -11.25
N LEU A 15 4.93 15.38 -12.56
CA LEU A 15 6.19 15.17 -13.27
C LEU A 15 7.30 16.10 -12.75
N ILE A 16 6.99 17.37 -12.49
CA ILE A 16 7.95 18.32 -11.90
C ILE A 16 8.40 17.83 -10.51
N ILE A 17 7.47 17.38 -9.66
CA ILE A 17 7.79 16.84 -8.34
C ILE A 17 8.70 15.61 -8.48
N VAL A 18 8.43 14.70 -9.42
CA VAL A 18 9.28 13.54 -9.70
C VAL A 18 10.69 13.96 -10.13
N LEU A 19 10.83 15.01 -10.93
CA LEU A 19 12.14 15.51 -11.35
C LEU A 19 12.92 16.15 -10.19
N LEU A 20 12.25 16.86 -9.28
CA LEU A 20 12.87 17.50 -8.12
C LEU A 20 13.29 16.50 -7.04
N PHE A 21 12.41 15.56 -6.70
CA PHE A 21 12.63 14.60 -5.61
C PHE A 21 13.24 13.27 -6.09
N GLY A 22 13.19 13.00 -7.40
CA GLY A 22 13.63 11.76 -8.02
C GLY A 22 12.61 10.62 -7.87
N THR A 23 12.70 9.63 -8.78
CA THR A 23 11.82 8.45 -8.80
C THR A 23 12.02 7.49 -7.62
N ARG A 24 13.10 7.63 -6.85
CA ARG A 24 13.39 6.76 -5.69
C ARG A 24 12.70 7.23 -4.41
N LYS A 25 12.56 8.54 -4.21
CA LYS A 25 12.03 9.09 -2.94
C LYS A 25 10.51 9.13 -2.88
N LEU A 26 9.84 9.33 -4.00
CA LEU A 26 8.37 9.27 -4.09
C LEU A 26 7.77 7.90 -3.68
N PRO A 27 8.24 6.74 -4.18
CA PRO A 27 7.69 5.45 -3.77
C PRO A 27 8.07 5.10 -2.32
N GLU A 28 9.24 5.52 -1.85
CA GLU A 28 9.67 5.34 -0.46
C GLU A 28 8.71 6.05 0.52
N LEU A 29 8.38 7.31 0.24
CA LEU A 29 7.40 8.09 1.02
C LEU A 29 5.96 7.58 0.81
N GLY A 30 5.60 7.23 -0.43
CA GLY A 30 4.29 6.72 -0.78
C GLY A 30 3.97 5.36 -0.15
N THR A 31 4.97 4.51 0.09
CA THR A 31 4.76 3.22 0.77
C THR A 31 4.35 3.42 2.23
N GLY A 32 4.98 4.35 2.95
CA GLY A 32 4.62 4.67 4.34
C GLY A 32 3.23 5.33 4.42
N LEU A 33 3.00 6.34 3.59
CA LEU A 33 1.71 7.04 3.53
C LEU A 33 0.57 6.12 3.06
N GLY A 34 0.84 5.25 2.09
CA GLY A 34 -0.13 4.29 1.56
C GLY A 34 -0.56 3.26 2.60
N LYS A 35 0.36 2.77 3.43
CA LYS A 35 0.04 1.90 4.57
C LYS A 35 -0.83 2.64 5.61
N ALA A 36 -0.48 3.89 5.93
CA ALA A 36 -1.26 4.71 6.86
C ALA A 36 -2.68 5.00 6.32
N ILE A 37 -2.81 5.40 5.06
CA ILE A 37 -4.11 5.61 4.39
C ILE A 37 -4.90 4.30 4.31
N SER A 38 -4.25 3.17 4.01
CA SER A 38 -4.91 1.86 3.92
C SER A 38 -5.49 1.45 5.26
N ASN A 39 -4.71 1.53 6.34
CA ASN A 39 -5.19 1.27 7.70
C ASN A 39 -6.28 2.26 8.11
N PHE A 40 -6.14 3.55 7.80
CA PHE A 40 -7.16 4.55 8.08
C PHE A 40 -8.47 4.24 7.35
N ARG A 41 -8.42 3.86 6.07
CA ARG A 41 -9.59 3.46 5.29
C ARG A 41 -10.20 2.17 5.84
N LYS A 42 -9.39 1.20 6.28
CA LYS A 42 -9.84 -0.07 6.87
C LYS A 42 -10.59 0.22 8.17
N SER A 43 -10.01 0.97 9.10
CA SER A 43 -10.65 1.38 10.36
C SER A 43 -11.89 2.26 10.15
N TYR A 44 -11.89 3.16 9.15
CA TYR A 44 -13.07 3.97 8.82
C TYR A 44 -14.23 3.11 8.30
N LYS A 45 -13.94 2.06 7.53
CA LYS A 45 -14.95 1.11 7.03
C LYS A 45 -15.40 0.11 8.12
N ASP A 46 -14.45 -0.38 8.92
CA ASP A 46 -14.67 -1.35 9.98
C ASP A 46 -15.27 -0.70 11.24
N GLY A 47 -15.22 0.63 11.38
CA GLY A 47 -15.92 1.37 12.44
C GLY A 47 -17.45 1.20 12.44
N MET A 48 -18.03 0.55 11.42
CA MET A 48 -19.44 0.12 11.37
C MET A 48 -19.64 -1.39 11.64
N ALA A 49 -18.58 -2.18 11.76
CA ALA A 49 -18.64 -3.62 12.06
C ALA A 49 -17.50 -3.97 13.04
N ILE A 50 -17.84 -4.11 14.31
CA ILE A 50 -16.94 -4.69 15.32
C ILE A 50 -16.63 -6.13 14.89
N ASP A 51 -15.49 -6.33 14.23
CA ASP A 51 -14.95 -7.66 13.96
C ASP A 51 -13.71 -7.86 14.85
N VAL A 52 -13.94 -8.56 15.97
CA VAL A 52 -12.90 -9.01 16.89
C VAL A 52 -12.27 -10.27 16.30
N THR A 53 -11.49 -10.12 15.23
CA THR A 53 -10.70 -11.22 14.68
C THR A 53 -9.21 -10.84 14.66
N PRO A 54 -8.36 -11.46 15.50
CA PRO A 54 -6.91 -11.26 15.42
C PRO A 54 -6.40 -11.91 14.13
N GLU A 55 -6.04 -11.10 13.13
CA GLU A 55 -5.38 -11.58 11.91
C GLU A 55 -3.90 -11.85 12.20
N SER A 56 -3.66 -12.96 12.90
CA SER A 56 -2.40 -13.68 12.80
C SER A 56 -2.36 -14.43 11.46
N GLU A 57 -1.18 -14.39 10.82
CA GLU A 57 -0.73 -15.28 9.74
C GLU A 57 -1.14 -14.91 8.30
N LYS A 58 -0.24 -14.21 7.60
CA LYS A 58 0.12 -14.60 6.23
C LYS A 58 1.41 -15.40 6.25
N LYS A 59 1.25 -16.69 5.91
CA LYS A 59 2.26 -17.59 5.37
C LYS A 59 2.99 -16.94 4.20
N GLU A 60 4.31 -17.11 4.14
CA GLU A 60 5.07 -17.53 2.95
C GLU A 60 6.58 -17.61 3.29
N ASP A 61 7.08 -18.80 3.58
CA ASP A 61 8.29 -19.28 2.90
C ASP A 61 8.19 -20.79 2.69
N ASN A 62 8.18 -21.16 1.42
CA ASN A 62 8.12 -22.51 0.91
C ASN A 62 9.56 -22.90 0.54
N SER A 63 10.29 -23.49 1.49
CA SER A 63 11.59 -24.07 1.21
C SER A 63 11.71 -25.48 1.80
N LYS A 64 11.19 -26.43 1.02
CA LYS A 64 11.87 -27.67 0.62
C LYS A 64 12.73 -28.35 1.70
N ASN A 65 12.12 -29.18 2.54
CA ASN A 65 12.82 -30.30 3.17
C ASN A 65 12.09 -31.61 2.84
N LYS A 66 12.53 -32.28 1.77
CA LYS A 66 12.26 -33.71 1.58
C LYS A 66 13.18 -34.45 2.56
N ASN A 67 12.65 -34.78 3.73
CA ASN A 67 13.20 -35.82 4.60
C ASN A 67 12.56 -37.15 4.14
N THR A 68 13.30 -38.05 3.48
CA THR A 68 14.07 -39.15 4.11
C THR A 68 13.12 -40.21 4.70
N GLU A 69 13.06 -41.35 3.99
CA GLU A 69 13.13 -42.72 4.51
C GLU A 69 12.17 -43.25 5.60
N ASN A 70 11.70 -44.48 5.32
CA ASN A 70 11.53 -45.61 6.23
C ASN A 70 10.26 -45.70 7.10
N ASN A 71 9.27 -46.48 6.62
CA ASN A 71 9.03 -47.91 6.96
C ASN A 71 7.58 -48.29 6.67
#